data_AF-A0A0P1AY42-F1
#
_entry.id   AF-A0A0P1AY42-F1
#
_cell.length_a   1.000
_cell.length_b   1.000
_cell.length_c   1.000
_cell.angle_alpha   90.00
_cell.angle_beta   90.00
_cell.angle_gamma   90.00
#
_symmetry.space_group_name_H-M   'P 1'
#
loop_
_entity.id
_entity.type
_entity.pdbx_description
1 polymer ?
#
loop_
_entity_poly.entity_id
_entity_poly.type
_entity_poly.pdbx_seq_one_letter_code
_entity_poly.pdbx_strand_id
1 'polypeptide(L)'
;MLVNLLPAGLVMIATRRAMASDQNVGHGYNFFQYTVQDVMEKLAGTLESGYEEGLSAVQLESYEEDFLLPFSIDEPSRTLFKYSNSLEKIVPILNIAKEAQNQPIPTNDWWCNLIHVTPISNESNYPAWSNPYAVKLPREVPYGLQIFYPYTHRVIEPPTNNTFKRYNHTYHNDLTLSSEEFFIEQPVYEIFEWDEGGAKLRLCDVSSGKCMDSALIQDKLKGRSRPERLE
;
A
#
# COMPACT_ATOMS: atom_id res chain seq x y z
N MET A 1 -44.42 -37.24 -14.55
CA MET A 1 -45.07 -36.08 -15.19
C MET A 1 -44.55 -34.84 -14.47
N LEU A 2 -43.62 -34.04 -15.04
CA LEU A 2 -43.85 -32.95 -16.03
C LEU A 2 -44.83 -31.90 -15.42
N VAL A 3 -44.55 -30.59 -15.28
CA VAL A 3 -43.70 -29.64 -16.03
C VAL A 3 -43.37 -28.41 -15.15
N ASN A 4 -42.24 -27.77 -15.45
CA ASN A 4 -41.82 -26.39 -15.12
C ASN A 4 -42.90 -25.30 -15.23
N LEU A 5 -42.69 -24.15 -14.55
CA LEU A 5 -42.69 -22.81 -15.17
C LEU A 5 -42.22 -21.71 -14.18
N LEU A 6 -41.20 -20.96 -14.60
CA LEU A 6 -40.81 -19.64 -14.08
C LEU A 6 -41.90 -18.58 -14.38
N PRO A 7 -41.86 -17.43 -13.69
CA PRO A 7 -41.47 -16.18 -14.39
C PRO A 7 -40.48 -15.35 -13.53
N ALA A 8 -39.30 -14.91 -14.02
CA ALA A 8 -39.04 -13.66 -14.76
C ALA A 8 -39.93 -12.50 -14.26
N GLY A 9 -39.49 -11.38 -13.70
CA GLY A 9 -38.21 -10.67 -13.69
C GLY A 9 -38.56 -9.17 -13.67
N LEU A 10 -38.01 -8.40 -12.73
CA LEU A 10 -37.97 -6.93 -12.78
C LEU A 10 -37.01 -6.44 -11.69
N VAL A 11 -35.72 -6.35 -12.03
CA VAL A 11 -34.73 -5.63 -11.21
C VAL A 11 -34.63 -4.22 -11.80
N MET A 12 -35.18 -3.24 -11.08
CA MET A 12 -34.99 -1.83 -11.38
C MET A 12 -33.54 -1.44 -11.04
N ILE A 13 -32.70 -1.27 -12.05
CA ILE A 13 -31.36 -0.69 -11.88
C ILE A 13 -31.54 0.82 -11.67
N ALA A 14 -31.54 1.25 -10.41
CA ALA A 14 -31.39 2.65 -10.08
C ALA A 14 -29.93 3.05 -10.32
N THR A 15 -29.64 3.66 -11.47
CA THR A 15 -28.37 4.33 -11.73
C THR A 15 -28.23 5.51 -10.77
N ARG A 16 -27.51 5.35 -9.65
CA ARG A 16 -26.99 6.50 -8.90
C ARG A 16 -25.79 7.04 -9.67
N ARG A 17 -25.98 8.16 -10.36
CA ARG A 17 -24.87 9.03 -10.73
C ARG A 17 -24.29 9.59 -9.44
N ALA A 18 -23.11 9.13 -9.05
CA ALA A 18 -22.31 9.86 -8.08
C ALA A 18 -21.84 11.15 -8.78
N MET A 19 -22.52 12.26 -8.50
CA MET A 19 -21.94 13.57 -8.71
C MET A 19 -20.77 13.68 -7.73
N ALA A 20 -19.55 13.82 -8.25
CA ALA A 20 -18.40 14.21 -7.45
C ALA A 20 -18.77 15.54 -6.77
N SER A 21 -18.96 15.50 -5.46
CA SER A 21 -19.14 16.71 -4.67
C SER A 21 -17.79 17.41 -4.63
N ASP A 22 -17.74 18.57 -5.27
CA ASP A 22 -16.64 19.52 -5.24
C ASP A 22 -16.39 19.95 -3.79
N GLN A 23 -15.46 19.27 -3.11
CA GLN A 23 -14.99 19.71 -1.80
C GLN A 23 -13.96 20.80 -2.04
N ASN A 24 -14.45 22.02 -2.02
CA ASN A 24 -13.71 23.26 -2.13
C ASN A 24 -12.83 23.43 -0.86
N VAL A 25 -11.67 22.77 -0.83
CA VAL A 25 -10.67 22.92 0.23
C VAL A 25 -9.74 24.05 -0.19
N GLY A 26 -10.05 25.28 0.24
CA GLY A 26 -9.11 26.41 0.34
C GLY A 26 -8.36 26.83 -0.94
N HIS A 27 -8.42 28.12 -1.28
CA HIS A 27 -7.73 28.69 -2.44
C HIS A 27 -6.31 28.15 -2.69
N GLY A 28 -6.15 27.37 -3.77
CA GLY A 28 -4.86 27.24 -4.46
C GLY A 28 -4.37 25.84 -4.80
N TYR A 29 -5.01 24.75 -4.36
CA TYR A 29 -4.49 23.40 -4.62
C TYR A 29 -5.49 22.53 -5.39
N ASN A 30 -5.23 22.32 -6.68
CA ASN A 30 -5.92 21.32 -7.51
C ASN A 30 -5.03 20.07 -7.63
N PHE A 31 -5.54 18.92 -7.16
CA PHE A 31 -4.81 17.63 -7.18
C PHE A 31 -4.44 17.15 -8.61
N PHE A 32 -5.00 17.76 -9.65
CA PHE A 32 -4.81 17.39 -11.06
C PHE A 32 -3.99 18.38 -11.88
N GLN A 33 -3.28 19.33 -11.25
CA GLN A 33 -2.66 20.43 -11.99
C GLN A 33 -1.36 20.11 -12.73
N TYR A 34 -0.72 18.96 -12.48
CA TYR A 34 0.56 18.63 -13.12
C TYR A 34 0.46 17.35 -13.93
N THR A 35 0.80 17.46 -15.21
CA THR A 35 0.96 16.28 -16.06
C THR A 35 2.35 15.69 -15.84
N VAL A 36 2.51 14.37 -16.06
CA VAL A 36 3.80 13.67 -15.96
C VAL A 36 4.89 14.35 -16.82
N GLN A 37 4.47 15.03 -17.88
CA GLN A 37 5.33 15.79 -18.79
C GLN A 37 5.97 17.02 -18.12
N ASP A 38 5.22 17.76 -17.28
CA ASP A 38 5.74 18.92 -16.54
C ASP A 38 6.82 18.52 -15.52
N VAL A 39 6.72 17.31 -14.95
CA VAL A 39 7.71 16.78 -14.01
C VAL A 39 9.01 16.40 -14.73
N MET A 40 8.90 15.85 -15.93
CA MET A 40 10.05 15.47 -16.75
C MET A 40 10.81 16.68 -17.30
N GLU A 41 10.11 17.75 -17.69
CA GLU A 41 10.75 19.00 -18.12
C GLU A 41 11.53 19.67 -16.99
N LYS A 42 11.03 19.56 -15.75
CA LYS A 42 11.71 20.06 -14.55
C LYS A 42 12.95 19.25 -14.17
N LEU A 43 12.99 17.95 -14.51
CA LEU A 43 14.18 17.10 -14.32
C LEU A 43 15.21 17.26 -15.46
N ALA A 44 14.78 17.57 -16.67
CA ALA A 44 15.67 17.72 -17.83
C ALA A 44 16.51 19.01 -17.79
N GLY A 45 16.07 20.03 -17.05
CA GLY A 45 16.73 21.34 -16.96
C GLY A 45 17.99 21.42 -16.10
N THR A 46 18.53 20.31 -15.59
CA THR A 46 19.72 20.31 -14.70
C THR A 46 20.87 19.43 -15.20
N LEU A 47 20.95 19.22 -16.51
CA LEU A 47 22.10 18.57 -17.15
C LEU A 47 22.78 19.54 -18.12
N GLU A 48 23.57 20.47 -17.59
CA GLU A 48 24.59 21.16 -18.40
C GLU A 48 25.81 20.25 -18.56
N SER A 49 26.23 20.13 -19.81
CA SER A 49 27.25 19.24 -20.35
C SER A 49 28.67 19.61 -19.92
N GLY A 50 29.36 18.67 -19.28
CA GLY A 50 30.83 18.66 -19.16
C GLY A 50 31.36 17.28 -19.55
N TYR A 51 31.28 16.92 -20.83
CA TYR A 51 31.97 15.76 -21.39
C TYR A 51 33.31 16.21 -21.96
N GLU A 52 34.41 15.92 -21.26
CA GLU A 52 35.71 15.71 -21.92
C GLU A 52 36.03 14.22 -21.92
N GLU A 53 36.44 13.73 -23.10
CA GLU A 53 36.81 12.34 -23.38
C GLU A 53 38.05 11.93 -22.59
N GLY A 54 37.93 10.86 -21.81
CA GLY A 54 39.04 10.27 -21.07
C GLY A 54 38.68 8.92 -20.47
N LEU A 55 38.42 7.92 -21.33
CA LEU A 55 38.32 6.52 -20.92
C LEU A 55 39.71 6.02 -20.48
N SER A 56 40.04 6.21 -19.20
CA SER A 56 41.00 5.38 -18.49
C SER A 56 40.24 4.43 -17.57
N ALA A 57 40.56 3.15 -17.64
CA ALA A 57 39.93 2.09 -16.86
C ALA A 57 39.97 2.44 -15.36
N VAL A 58 38.84 2.88 -14.81
CA VAL A 58 38.67 3.05 -13.37
C VAL A 58 38.63 1.64 -12.79
N GLN A 59 39.64 1.37 -11.95
CA GLN A 59 39.74 0.18 -11.12
C GLN A 59 38.41 0.03 -10.37
N LEU A 60 37.83 -1.16 -10.44
CA LEU A 60 36.63 -1.51 -9.68
C LEU A 60 37.04 -1.70 -8.21
N GLU A 61 37.34 -0.60 -7.53
CA GLU A 61 37.48 -0.57 -6.07
C GLU A 61 36.09 -0.79 -5.45
N SER A 62 36.06 -1.45 -4.31
CA SER A 62 34.84 -1.90 -3.62
C SER A 62 34.02 -0.71 -3.09
N TYR A 63 33.12 -0.18 -3.91
CA TYR A 63 32.22 0.94 -3.58
C TYR A 63 30.99 0.57 -2.71
N GLU A 64 30.95 -0.60 -2.09
CA GLU A 64 29.71 -1.05 -1.42
C GLU A 64 29.43 -0.35 -0.06
N GLU A 65 30.43 0.23 0.60
CA GLU A 65 30.23 0.78 1.96
C GLU A 65 29.72 2.23 2.01
N ASP A 66 29.87 3.02 0.95
CA ASP A 66 29.52 4.45 0.98
C ASP A 66 28.03 4.74 0.70
N PHE A 67 27.29 3.80 0.09
CA PHE A 67 25.88 4.03 -0.31
C PHE A 67 24.89 4.10 0.85
N LEU A 68 25.23 3.50 2.00
CA LEU A 68 24.38 3.50 3.20
C LEU A 68 24.78 4.57 4.21
N LEU A 69 25.83 5.36 3.92
CA LEU A 69 26.25 6.43 4.81
C LEU A 69 25.25 7.60 4.76
N PRO A 70 24.95 8.21 5.92
CA PRO A 70 24.10 9.40 5.94
C PRO A 70 24.78 10.53 5.17
N PHE A 71 24.03 11.21 4.31
CA PHE A 71 24.53 12.39 3.60
C PHE A 71 24.97 13.51 4.56
N SER A 72 24.25 13.67 5.68
CA SER A 72 24.64 14.48 6.83
C SER A 72 23.89 13.98 8.08
N ILE A 73 24.42 14.31 9.26
CA ILE A 73 23.80 14.07 10.58
C ILE A 73 23.28 15.36 11.22
N ASP A 74 23.44 16.51 10.55
CA ASP A 74 22.99 17.80 11.06
C ASP A 74 21.45 17.88 11.09
N GLU A 75 20.89 18.51 12.11
CA GLU A 75 19.44 18.71 12.17
C GLU A 75 18.96 19.64 11.05
N PRO A 76 17.74 19.41 10.49
CA PRO A 76 17.16 20.33 9.53
C PRO A 76 17.05 21.74 10.09
N SER A 77 17.35 22.75 9.26
CA SER A 77 17.33 24.15 9.68
C SER A 77 15.96 24.55 10.25
N ARG A 78 15.92 24.90 11.53
CA ARG A 78 14.70 25.35 12.23
C ARG A 78 14.18 26.70 11.76
N THR A 79 15.01 27.49 11.07
CA THR A 79 14.59 28.78 10.49
C THR A 79 13.82 28.58 9.18
N LEU A 80 14.18 27.55 8.40
CA LEU A 80 13.51 27.19 7.15
C LEU A 80 12.33 26.24 7.38
N PHE A 81 12.48 25.28 8.30
CA PHE A 81 11.49 24.24 8.58
C PHE A 81 11.01 24.35 10.02
N LYS A 82 9.75 24.74 10.20
CA LYS A 82 9.11 24.77 11.51
C LYS A 82 8.59 23.37 11.85
N TYR A 83 9.00 22.86 13.01
CA TYR A 83 8.47 21.61 13.53
C TYR A 83 6.97 21.72 13.83
N SER A 84 6.20 20.71 13.42
CA SER A 84 4.76 20.65 13.68
C SER A 84 4.27 19.21 13.79
N ASN A 85 3.47 18.93 14.82
CA ASN A 85 2.73 17.67 14.98
C ASN A 85 1.26 17.81 14.55
N SER A 86 0.94 18.83 13.74
CA SER A 86 -0.43 19.05 13.26
C SER A 86 -0.97 17.92 12.38
N LEU A 87 -0.08 17.17 11.71
CA LEU A 87 -0.46 16.07 10.81
C LEU A 87 -1.15 14.92 11.54
N GLU A 88 -0.74 14.61 12.78
CA GLU A 88 -1.35 13.55 13.59
C GLU A 88 -2.85 13.78 13.82
N LYS A 89 -3.28 15.05 13.86
CA LYS A 89 -4.70 15.42 14.02
C LYS A 89 -5.52 15.19 12.75
N ILE A 90 -4.88 15.22 11.59
CA ILE A 90 -5.53 15.12 10.27
C ILE A 90 -5.52 13.66 9.80
N VAL A 91 -4.38 12.99 9.99
CA VAL A 91 -4.14 11.60 9.58
C VAL A 91 -3.58 10.85 10.79
N PRO A 92 -4.44 10.40 11.71
CA PRO A 92 -3.97 9.67 12.87
C PRO A 92 -3.35 8.35 12.42
N ILE A 93 -2.27 7.97 13.09
CA ILE A 93 -1.66 6.67 12.93
C ILE A 93 -2.36 5.72 13.90
N LEU A 94 -2.99 4.70 13.35
CA LEU A 94 -3.73 3.68 14.07
C LEU A 94 -2.97 2.36 13.99
N ASN A 95 -3.39 1.36 14.78
CA ASN A 95 -2.83 0.02 14.74
C ASN A 95 -1.30 -0.03 14.84
N ILE A 96 -0.68 0.87 15.60
CA ILE A 96 0.74 0.80 15.95
C ILE A 96 0.86 0.57 17.45
N ALA A 97 1.65 -0.43 17.81
CA ALA A 97 1.93 -0.74 19.20
C ALA A 97 2.64 0.43 19.87
N LYS A 98 2.30 0.73 21.14
CA LYS A 98 2.85 1.88 21.86
C LYS A 98 4.38 1.84 21.95
N GLU A 99 4.94 0.64 22.11
CA GLU A 99 6.38 0.40 22.14
C GLU A 99 7.10 0.81 20.84
N ALA A 100 6.40 0.79 19.70
CA ALA A 100 6.97 1.07 18.39
C ALA A 100 6.87 2.56 17.99
N GLN A 101 6.24 3.41 18.81
CA GLN A 101 6.09 4.85 18.53
C GLN A 101 7.40 5.65 18.72
N ASN A 102 8.42 5.04 19.33
CA ASN A 102 9.72 5.68 19.58
C ASN A 102 10.67 5.65 18.37
N GLN A 103 10.25 5.03 17.26
CA GLN A 103 11.02 4.95 16.03
C GLN A 103 10.25 5.64 14.88
N PRO A 104 10.94 6.13 13.84
CA PRO A 104 10.29 6.71 12.67
C PRO A 104 9.32 5.72 12.01
N ILE A 105 8.06 6.13 11.87
CA ILE A 105 7.03 5.35 11.19
C ILE A 105 7.09 5.68 9.70
N PRO A 106 7.29 4.68 8.81
CA PRO A 106 7.30 4.92 7.38
C PRO A 106 5.92 5.38 6.91
N THR A 107 5.91 6.30 5.94
CA THR A 107 4.69 6.88 5.37
C THR A 107 4.34 6.32 3.99
N ASN A 108 5.29 5.65 3.33
CA ASN A 108 5.16 5.18 1.95
C ASN A 108 5.56 3.71 1.76
N ASP A 109 5.66 2.94 2.85
CA ASP A 109 5.89 1.50 2.75
C ASP A 109 4.63 0.78 2.28
N TRP A 110 4.82 -0.36 1.61
CA TRP A 110 3.74 -1.14 1.00
C TRP A 110 2.67 -1.62 2.00
N TRP A 111 3.01 -1.67 3.28
CA TRP A 111 2.14 -2.09 4.38
C TRP A 111 1.51 -0.92 5.14
N CYS A 112 1.81 0.35 4.82
CA CYS A 112 1.30 1.52 5.54
C CYS A 112 -0.24 1.63 5.52
N ASN A 113 -0.92 0.99 4.55
CA ASN A 113 -2.38 0.87 4.55
C ASN A 113 -2.94 0.17 5.81
N LEU A 114 -2.13 -0.63 6.51
CA LEU A 114 -2.55 -1.36 7.72
C LEU A 114 -2.57 -0.48 8.97
N ILE A 115 -1.79 0.60 8.99
CA ILE A 115 -1.68 1.55 10.11
C ILE A 115 -2.48 2.84 9.89
N HIS A 116 -2.97 3.07 8.67
CA HIS A 116 -3.81 4.22 8.37
C HIS A 116 -5.25 3.76 8.17
N VAL A 117 -6.15 4.29 9.00
CA VAL A 117 -7.59 4.16 8.79
C VAL A 117 -8.23 5.49 9.04
N THR A 118 -9.10 5.91 8.14
CA THR A 118 -9.97 7.06 8.42
C THR A 118 -10.83 6.72 9.64
N PRO A 119 -10.77 7.51 10.73
CA PRO A 119 -11.59 7.27 11.93
C PRO A 119 -13.10 7.30 11.65
N ILE A 120 -13.48 7.84 10.49
CA ILE A 120 -14.84 8.25 10.14
C ILE A 120 -15.57 7.16 9.35
N SER A 121 -14.87 6.18 8.77
CA SER A 121 -15.51 5.09 8.04
C SER A 121 -15.43 3.79 8.83
N ASN A 122 -16.58 3.11 8.95
CA ASN A 122 -16.67 1.69 9.31
C ASN A 122 -15.99 0.78 8.25
N GLU A 123 -15.33 1.37 7.26
CA GLU A 123 -14.66 0.66 6.21
C GLU A 123 -13.36 0.09 6.76
N SER A 124 -13.23 -1.23 6.67
CA SER A 124 -11.97 -1.95 6.83
C SER A 124 -10.81 -1.27 6.09
N ASN A 125 -9.60 -1.37 6.64
CA ASN A 125 -8.37 -0.84 6.06
C ASN A 125 -8.22 -1.26 4.58
N TYR A 126 -7.61 -0.41 3.76
CA TYR A 126 -7.24 -0.83 2.40
C TYR A 126 -6.25 -2.00 2.45
N PRO A 127 -6.26 -2.89 1.44
CA PRO A 127 -5.31 -4.01 1.42
C PRO A 127 -3.87 -3.50 1.28
N ALA A 128 -2.95 -4.19 1.95
CA ALA A 128 -1.51 -4.07 1.74
C ALA A 128 -1.03 -5.17 0.78
N TRP A 129 -0.13 -4.82 -0.12
CA TRP A 129 0.27 -5.68 -1.24
C TRP A 129 1.71 -6.17 -1.05
N SER A 130 1.88 -7.33 -0.42
CA SER A 130 3.21 -7.92 -0.18
C SER A 130 3.80 -8.55 -1.43
N ASN A 131 2.96 -9.01 -2.36
CA ASN A 131 3.30 -9.84 -3.51
C ASN A 131 3.95 -11.19 -3.10
N PRO A 132 3.43 -12.34 -3.58
CA PRO A 132 2.31 -12.49 -4.50
C PRO A 132 0.93 -12.27 -3.85
N TYR A 133 0.86 -12.17 -2.53
CA TYR A 133 -0.39 -12.02 -1.79
C TYR A 133 -0.67 -10.56 -1.44
N ALA A 134 -1.95 -10.29 -1.16
CA ALA A 134 -2.37 -9.08 -0.48
C ALA A 134 -2.99 -9.47 0.86
N VAL A 135 -2.87 -8.58 1.85
CA VAL A 135 -3.40 -8.78 3.19
C VAL A 135 -4.29 -7.62 3.59
N LYS A 136 -5.29 -7.92 4.42
CA LYS A 136 -6.26 -6.94 4.89
C LYS A 136 -6.68 -7.25 6.33
N LEU A 137 -6.93 -6.18 7.10
CA LEU A 137 -7.44 -6.25 8.45
C LEU A 137 -8.92 -5.85 8.45
N PRO A 138 -9.85 -6.81 8.59
CA PRO A 138 -11.27 -6.54 8.54
C PRO A 138 -11.75 -5.91 9.86
N ARG A 139 -12.67 -4.96 9.74
CA ARG A 139 -13.42 -4.36 10.86
C ARG A 139 -14.81 -4.97 11.04
N GLU A 140 -15.16 -5.90 10.17
CA GLU A 140 -16.39 -6.68 10.20
C GLU A 140 -16.04 -8.17 10.24
N VAL A 141 -16.93 -8.99 10.78
CA VAL A 141 -16.74 -10.44 10.82
C VAL A 141 -16.65 -11.03 9.39
N PRO A 142 -15.79 -12.04 9.14
CA PRO A 142 -14.90 -12.69 10.10
C PRO A 142 -13.64 -11.87 10.39
N TYR A 143 -13.36 -11.63 11.67
CA TYR A 143 -12.16 -10.96 12.15
C TYR A 143 -10.91 -11.83 11.94
N GLY A 144 -9.73 -11.21 11.86
CA GLY A 144 -8.47 -11.92 11.67
C GLY A 144 -7.57 -11.27 10.62
N LEU A 145 -6.63 -12.03 10.06
CA LEU A 145 -5.80 -11.63 8.93
C LEU A 145 -6.38 -12.22 7.65
N GLN A 146 -6.95 -11.38 6.80
CA GLN A 146 -7.48 -11.81 5.51
C GLN A 146 -6.37 -11.79 4.45
N ILE A 147 -6.30 -12.84 3.64
CA ILE A 147 -5.28 -13.07 2.63
C ILE A 147 -5.96 -13.29 1.27
N PHE A 148 -5.38 -12.68 0.25
CA PHE A 148 -5.89 -12.68 -1.12
C PHE A 148 -4.76 -12.95 -2.11
N TYR A 149 -4.99 -13.82 -3.10
CA TYR A 149 -4.10 -13.99 -4.23
C TYR A 149 -4.68 -13.28 -5.48
N PRO A 150 -4.12 -12.12 -5.90
CA PRO A 150 -4.79 -11.25 -6.87
C PRO A 150 -4.85 -11.81 -8.29
N TYR A 151 -3.94 -12.72 -8.61
CA TYR A 151 -3.78 -13.24 -9.96
C TYR A 151 -5.01 -14.02 -10.44
N THR A 152 -5.67 -14.77 -9.55
CA THR A 152 -6.83 -15.62 -9.89
C THR A 152 -8.10 -14.81 -10.14
N HIS A 153 -8.17 -13.59 -9.60
CA HIS A 153 -9.38 -12.76 -9.62
C HIS A 153 -9.22 -11.50 -10.49
N ARG A 154 -8.14 -11.39 -11.25
CA ARG A 154 -7.90 -10.25 -12.13
C ARG A 154 -8.90 -10.23 -13.29
N VAL A 155 -9.44 -9.05 -13.55
CA VAL A 155 -10.26 -8.77 -14.73
C VAL A 155 -9.44 -7.92 -15.68
N ILE A 156 -9.23 -8.43 -16.90
CA ILE A 156 -8.55 -7.68 -17.96
C ILE A 156 -9.63 -7.01 -18.80
N GLU A 157 -9.55 -5.69 -18.97
CA GLU A 157 -10.49 -4.97 -19.80
C GLU A 157 -10.39 -5.43 -21.27
N PRO A 158 -11.50 -5.40 -22.04
CA PRO A 158 -11.45 -5.70 -23.46
C PRO A 158 -10.41 -4.84 -24.19
N PRO A 159 -9.72 -5.37 -25.21
CA PRO A 159 -8.69 -4.63 -25.91
C PRO A 159 -9.31 -3.47 -26.69
N THR A 160 -8.64 -2.31 -26.65
CA THR A 160 -8.96 -1.17 -27.52
C THR A 160 -7.80 -1.03 -28.51
N ASN A 161 -8.09 -1.09 -29.81
CA ASN A 161 -7.05 -1.10 -30.87
C ASN A 161 -5.98 -2.18 -30.64
N ASN A 162 -6.41 -3.42 -30.39
CA ASN A 162 -5.54 -4.57 -30.18
C ASN A 162 -4.57 -4.47 -28.98
N THR A 163 -4.80 -3.53 -28.06
CA THR A 163 -3.97 -3.32 -26.85
C THR A 163 -4.83 -3.37 -25.59
N PHE A 164 -4.38 -4.13 -24.59
CA PHE A 164 -4.96 -4.14 -23.25
C PHE A 164 -4.44 -2.93 -22.46
N LYS A 165 -5.33 -2.04 -22.04
CA LYS A 165 -4.93 -0.79 -21.36
C LYS A 165 -4.95 -0.89 -19.84
N ARG A 166 -5.78 -1.76 -19.29
CA ARG A 166 -6.06 -1.85 -17.85
C ARG A 166 -6.35 -3.29 -17.46
N TYR A 167 -5.92 -3.63 -16.26
CA TYR A 167 -6.43 -4.77 -15.53
C TYR A 167 -6.81 -4.27 -14.13
N ASN A 168 -7.85 -4.86 -13.58
CA ASN A 168 -8.29 -4.59 -12.22
C ASN A 168 -8.16 -5.89 -11.41
N HIS A 169 -7.74 -5.75 -10.17
CA HIS A 169 -7.70 -6.84 -9.20
C HIS A 169 -8.37 -6.30 -7.93
N THR A 170 -9.69 -6.43 -7.91
CA THR A 170 -10.47 -6.07 -6.72
C THR A 170 -10.15 -7.05 -5.61
N TYR A 171 -10.08 -6.54 -4.38
CA TYR A 171 -9.88 -7.36 -3.21
C TYR A 171 -10.94 -8.47 -3.12
N HIS A 172 -10.50 -9.71 -2.93
CA HIS A 172 -11.33 -10.87 -2.66
C HIS A 172 -10.72 -11.62 -1.46
N ASN A 173 -11.54 -12.05 -0.50
CA ASN A 173 -11.00 -12.83 0.60
C ASN A 173 -10.88 -14.30 0.19
N ASP A 174 -9.67 -14.82 0.07
CA ASP A 174 -9.44 -16.23 -0.26
C ASP A 174 -9.27 -17.09 1.01
N LEU A 175 -8.66 -16.51 2.06
CA LEU A 175 -8.41 -17.16 3.34
C LEU A 175 -8.39 -16.14 4.47
N THR A 176 -9.04 -16.45 5.59
CA THR A 176 -8.87 -15.70 6.85
C THR A 176 -8.12 -16.55 7.86
N LEU A 177 -6.99 -16.07 8.36
CA LEU A 177 -6.35 -16.60 9.57
C LEU A 177 -6.98 -15.92 10.78
N SER A 178 -7.62 -16.70 11.65
CA SER A 178 -8.37 -16.19 12.80
C SER A 178 -8.24 -17.13 14.00
N SER A 179 -8.87 -16.76 15.12
CA SER A 179 -8.94 -17.54 16.35
C SER A 179 -10.38 -17.63 16.85
N GLU A 180 -10.69 -18.65 17.65
CA GLU A 180 -12.03 -18.82 18.24
C GLU A 180 -12.44 -17.60 19.10
N GLU A 181 -11.46 -16.98 19.75
CA GLU A 181 -11.63 -15.79 20.58
C GLU A 181 -12.05 -14.56 19.75
N PHE A 182 -11.66 -14.50 18.47
CA PHE A 182 -11.96 -13.35 17.61
C PHE A 182 -13.38 -13.38 17.03
N PHE A 183 -14.20 -14.40 17.29
CA PHE A 183 -15.58 -14.43 16.77
C PHE A 183 -16.55 -13.54 17.55
N ILE A 184 -16.21 -13.24 18.81
CA ILE A 184 -17.08 -12.48 19.72
C ILE A 184 -16.80 -10.98 19.63
N GLU A 185 -15.52 -10.62 19.59
CA GLU A 185 -15.06 -9.23 19.61
C GLU A 185 -13.92 -9.04 18.60
N GLN A 186 -13.84 -7.84 18.03
CA GLN A 186 -12.75 -7.47 17.15
C GLN A 186 -11.42 -7.49 17.93
N PRO A 187 -10.38 -8.19 17.43
CA PRO A 187 -9.06 -8.15 18.06
C PRO A 187 -8.41 -6.77 17.88
N VAL A 188 -7.51 -6.44 18.81
CA VAL A 188 -6.62 -5.29 18.65
C VAL A 188 -5.59 -5.63 17.58
N TYR A 189 -5.56 -4.85 16.51
CA TYR A 189 -4.59 -4.95 15.43
C TYR A 189 -3.42 -4.01 15.70
N GLU A 190 -2.19 -4.51 15.75
CA GLU A 190 -1.01 -3.68 15.99
C GLU A 190 0.19 -4.12 15.14
N ILE A 191 0.79 -3.18 14.43
CA ILE A 191 2.15 -3.30 13.92
C ILE A 191 3.10 -2.89 15.05
N PHE A 192 4.00 -3.79 15.42
CA PHE A 192 4.89 -3.60 16.57
C PHE A 192 6.38 -3.56 16.22
N GLU A 193 6.76 -3.95 15.01
CA GLU A 193 8.14 -3.96 14.53
C GLU A 193 8.16 -3.91 13.00
N TRP A 194 9.15 -3.26 12.41
CA TRP A 194 9.32 -3.17 10.95
C TRP A 194 10.78 -2.95 10.57
N ASP A 195 11.09 -3.32 9.32
CA ASP A 195 12.37 -3.10 8.66
C ASP A 195 12.14 -2.86 7.14
N GLU A 196 13.22 -2.76 6.36
CA GLU A 196 13.13 -2.57 4.90
C GLU A 196 12.45 -3.73 4.13
N GLY A 197 12.33 -4.89 4.77
CA GLY A 197 11.72 -6.10 4.21
C GLY A 197 10.23 -6.24 4.50
N GLY A 198 9.74 -5.59 5.56
CA GLY A 198 8.32 -5.61 5.90
C GLY A 198 8.02 -5.23 7.35
N ALA A 199 6.93 -5.81 7.89
CA ALA A 199 6.42 -5.47 9.20
C ALA A 199 5.88 -6.70 9.94
N LYS A 200 5.94 -6.67 11.28
CA LYS A 200 5.33 -7.66 12.15
C LYS A 200 4.00 -7.14 12.68
N LEU A 201 2.97 -7.94 12.46
CA LEU A 201 1.59 -7.69 12.85
C LEU A 201 1.24 -8.58 14.03
N ARG A 202 0.51 -8.02 15.00
CA ARG A 202 -0.05 -8.70 16.15
C ARG A 202 -1.57 -8.51 16.19
N LEU A 203 -2.29 -9.58 16.47
CA LEU A 203 -3.73 -9.60 16.71
C LEU A 203 -3.97 -10.10 18.12
N CYS A 204 -4.43 -9.25 19.02
CA CYS A 204 -4.69 -9.63 20.42
C CYS A 204 -6.19 -9.67 20.73
N ASP A 205 -6.63 -10.71 21.41
CA ASP A 205 -7.93 -10.73 22.06
C ASP A 205 -7.89 -9.82 23.29
N VAL A 206 -8.86 -8.91 23.39
CA VAL A 206 -8.97 -7.94 24.49
C VAL A 206 -9.23 -8.65 25.82
N SER A 207 -9.97 -9.77 25.79
CA SER A 207 -10.43 -10.44 27.01
C SER A 207 -9.36 -11.32 27.66
N SER A 208 -8.65 -12.13 26.87
CA SER A 208 -7.62 -13.05 27.34
C SER A 208 -6.19 -12.48 27.28
N GLY A 209 -5.97 -11.42 26.51
CA GLY A 209 -4.63 -10.88 26.24
C GLY A 209 -3.73 -11.82 25.42
N LYS A 210 -4.27 -12.92 24.90
CA LYS A 210 -3.54 -13.81 24.00
C LYS A 210 -3.49 -13.20 22.60
N CYS A 211 -2.37 -13.40 21.93
CA CYS A 211 -2.13 -12.79 20.64
C CYS A 211 -1.65 -13.79 19.58
N MET A 212 -1.99 -13.50 18.34
CA MET A 212 -1.44 -14.13 17.14
C MET A 212 -0.51 -13.13 16.46
N ASP A 213 0.78 -13.50 16.38
CA ASP A 213 1.79 -12.70 15.69
C ASP A 213 2.00 -13.25 14.26
N SER A 214 2.24 -12.35 13.31
CA SER A 214 2.45 -12.67 11.90
C SER A 214 3.51 -11.75 11.30
N ALA A 215 4.46 -12.33 10.57
CA ALA A 215 5.45 -11.57 9.82
C ALA A 215 4.94 -11.33 8.40
N LEU A 216 4.81 -10.06 8.03
CA LEU A 216 4.40 -9.61 6.70
C LEU A 216 5.67 -9.20 5.95
N ILE A 217 6.13 -10.05 5.04
CA ILE A 217 7.36 -9.85 4.29
C ILE A 217 7.02 -9.69 2.82
N GLN A 218 7.66 -8.72 2.15
CA GLN A 218 7.58 -8.58 0.70
C GLN A 218 8.56 -9.55 0.04
N ASP A 219 8.07 -10.36 -0.91
CA ASP A 219 8.95 -11.14 -1.76
C ASP A 219 9.67 -10.21 -2.75
N LYS A 220 10.88 -9.79 -2.40
CA LYS A 220 11.77 -9.17 -3.37
C LYS A 220 12.25 -10.29 -4.28
N LEU A 221 11.59 -10.44 -5.43
CA LEU A 221 12.04 -11.32 -6.50
C LEU A 221 13.52 -10.99 -6.82
N LYS A 222 14.43 -11.76 -6.20
CA LYS A 222 15.84 -11.78 -6.55
C LYS A 222 15.89 -12.07 -8.04
N GLY A 223 16.48 -11.15 -8.82
CA GLY A 223 16.41 -11.12 -10.28
C GLY A 223 16.33 -12.52 -10.90
N ARG A 224 15.12 -12.93 -11.30
CA ARG A 224 14.93 -14.14 -12.09
C ARG A 224 15.63 -13.87 -13.41
N SER A 225 16.80 -14.48 -13.61
CA SER A 225 17.37 -14.66 -14.93
C SER A 225 16.26 -15.13 -15.86
N ARG A 226 16.06 -14.40 -16.97
CA ARG A 226 15.08 -14.75 -18.00
C ARG A 226 15.14 -16.26 -18.27
N PRO A 227 14.02 -16.99 -18.29
CA PRO A 227 14.04 -18.36 -18.78
C PRO A 227 14.50 -18.30 -20.25
N GLU A 228 15.58 -19.00 -20.56
CA GLU A 228 16.00 -19.22 -21.94
C GLU A 228 14.81 -19.79 -22.70
N ARG A 229 14.47 -19.13 -23.80
CA ARG A 229 13.47 -19.58 -24.74
C ARG A 229 14.01 -20.88 -25.33
N LEU A 230 13.45 -22.01 -24.93
CA LEU A 230 13.66 -23.28 -25.63
C LEU A 230 13.06 -23.11 -27.03
N GLU A 231 13.93 -23.12 -28.05
CA GLU A 231 13.58 -23.30 -29.45
C GLU A 231 13.10 -24.73 -29.72
#